data_AF-A0A2N1HDX0-F1
#
_entry.id   AF-A0A2N1HDX0-F1
#
_cell.length_a   1.000
_cell.length_b   1.000
_cell.length_c   1.000
_cell.angle_alpha   90.00
_cell.angle_beta   90.00
_cell.angle_gamma   90.00
#
_symmetry.space_group_name_H-M   'P 1'
#
loop_
_entity.id
_entity.type
_entity.pdbx_description
1 polymer ?
#
loop_
_entity_poly.entity_id
_entity_poly.type
_entity_poly.pdbx_seq_one_letter_code
_entity_poly.pdbx_strand_id
1 'polypeptide(L)'
;MIILQNAMEKSNLYKVDEFGVKNYNYGILAILSFVLFAFINISLGYVTFVAETAVEGSPVKNYADAFWLMLMSSTTIGFGDVYPITLEGRIAVFTMFILGVGILGGVGAVFANKIFGFADTNIKNRELRQQNEEILLQNDKIYQKLTALEDKLEAFNRETK
;
A
#
# COMPACT_ATOMS: atom_id res chain seq x y z
N MET A 1 23.62 4.24 3.68
CA MET A 1 22.31 4.71 4.19
C MET A 1 21.84 6.00 3.49
N ILE A 2 22.69 7.03 3.38
CA ILE A 2 22.37 8.33 2.74
C ILE A 2 22.04 8.22 1.24
N ILE A 3 22.74 7.33 0.50
CA ILE A 3 22.55 7.16 -0.95
C ILE A 3 21.18 6.56 -1.30
N LEU A 4 20.70 5.61 -0.48
CA LEU A 4 19.37 5.01 -0.62
C LEU A 4 18.26 6.03 -0.34
N GLN A 5 18.48 6.94 0.62
CA GLN A 5 17.53 7.97 0.99
C GLN A 5 17.35 9.01 -0.12
N ASN A 6 18.46 9.47 -0.72
CA ASN A 6 18.43 10.38 -1.88
C ASN A 6 17.80 9.75 -3.13
N ALA A 7 17.98 8.45 -3.35
CA ALA A 7 17.31 7.73 -4.43
C ALA A 7 15.79 7.60 -4.19
N MET A 8 15.37 7.39 -2.93
CA MET A 8 13.96 7.29 -2.56
C MET A 8 13.21 8.63 -2.64
N GLU A 9 13.82 9.75 -2.25
CA GLU A 9 13.17 11.08 -2.37
C GLU A 9 12.95 11.50 -3.83
N LYS A 10 13.87 11.17 -4.74
CA LYS A 10 13.71 11.46 -6.18
C LYS A 10 12.64 10.61 -6.87
N SER A 11 12.19 9.52 -6.24
CA SER A 11 11.34 8.51 -6.88
C SER A 11 9.84 8.70 -6.67
N ASN A 12 9.38 9.78 -6.02
CA ASN A 12 7.97 10.00 -5.67
C ASN A 12 7.32 8.85 -4.86
N LEU A 13 8.12 7.99 -4.20
CA LEU A 13 7.64 6.82 -3.47
C LEU A 13 6.83 7.18 -2.22
N TYR A 14 7.16 8.31 -1.60
CA TYR A 14 6.39 8.87 -0.50
C TYR A 14 6.45 10.40 -0.54
N LYS A 15 5.42 11.04 -0.01
CA LYS A 15 5.43 12.47 0.33
C LYS A 15 5.35 12.62 1.83
N VAL A 16 6.13 13.54 2.39
CA VAL A 16 6.01 13.91 3.79
C VAL A 16 5.00 15.04 3.88
N ASP A 17 3.96 14.88 4.69
CA ASP A 17 3.00 15.95 4.95
C ASP A 17 3.55 16.99 5.95
N GLU A 18 2.78 18.05 6.19
CA GLU A 18 3.09 19.14 7.13
C GLU A 18 3.25 18.64 8.58
N PHE A 19 2.79 17.41 8.86
CA PHE A 19 2.87 16.74 10.16
C PHE A 19 4.04 15.75 10.28
N GLY A 20 4.92 15.69 9.28
CA GLY A 20 6.08 14.80 9.27
C GLY A 20 5.75 13.33 8.98
N VAL A 21 4.52 13.03 8.54
CA VAL A 21 4.07 11.67 8.24
C VAL A 21 4.37 11.32 6.78
N LYS A 22 4.93 10.12 6.57
CA LYS A 22 5.27 9.60 5.24
C LYS A 22 4.03 8.97 4.60
N ASN A 23 3.47 9.64 3.61
CA ASN A 23 2.39 9.15 2.77
C ASN A 23 2.97 8.41 1.57
N TYR A 24 3.00 7.08 1.64
CA TYR A 24 3.47 6.24 0.55
C TYR A 24 2.50 6.27 -0.63
N ASN A 25 3.03 6.31 -1.85
CA ASN A 25 2.21 6.19 -3.04
C ASN A 25 1.79 4.73 -3.24
N TYR A 26 0.60 4.39 -2.75
CA TYR A 26 -0.01 3.06 -2.87
C TYR A 26 -0.08 2.55 -4.32
N GLY A 27 -0.21 3.43 -5.30
CA GLY A 27 -0.18 3.05 -6.72
C GLY A 27 1.19 2.54 -7.16
N ILE A 28 2.25 3.23 -6.76
CA ILE A 28 3.63 2.80 -7.07
C ILE A 28 3.97 1.51 -6.31
N LEU A 29 3.58 1.41 -5.04
CA LEU A 29 3.77 0.18 -4.25
C LEU A 29 3.07 -1.03 -4.88
N ALA A 30 1.84 -0.85 -5.40
CA ALA A 30 1.12 -1.91 -6.09
C ALA A 30 1.82 -2.33 -7.38
N ILE A 31 2.30 -1.38 -8.20
CA ILE A 31 3.03 -1.67 -9.44
C ILE A 31 4.34 -2.41 -9.13
N LEU A 32 5.12 -1.94 -8.15
CA LEU A 32 6.36 -2.59 -7.74
C LEU A 32 6.10 -4.02 -7.24
N SER A 33 5.04 -4.21 -6.45
CA SER A 33 4.64 -5.54 -5.97
C SER A 33 4.24 -6.47 -7.11
N PHE A 34 3.52 -5.96 -8.11
CA PHE A 34 3.12 -6.72 -9.29
C PHE A 34 4.32 -7.11 -10.17
N VAL A 35 5.25 -6.18 -10.38
CA VAL A 35 6.49 -6.46 -11.14
C VAL A 35 7.34 -7.50 -10.41
N LEU A 36 7.49 -7.37 -9.08
CA LEU A 36 8.19 -8.35 -8.25
C LEU A 36 7.52 -9.72 -8.32
N PHE A 37 6.19 -9.77 -8.22
CA PHE A 37 5.40 -11.00 -8.33
C PHE A 37 5.61 -11.69 -9.67
N ALA A 38 5.51 -10.94 -10.78
CA ALA A 38 5.73 -11.48 -12.12
C ALA A 38 7.16 -12.01 -12.29
N PHE A 39 8.15 -11.26 -11.80
CA PHE A 39 9.56 -11.66 -11.84
C PHE A 39 9.82 -12.96 -11.06
N ILE A 40 9.26 -13.11 -9.87
CA ILE A 40 9.40 -14.32 -9.05
C ILE A 40 8.72 -15.52 -9.73
N ASN A 41 7.50 -15.35 -10.27
CA ASN A 41 6.81 -16.43 -10.99
C ASN A 41 7.61 -16.91 -12.20
N ILE A 42 8.17 -15.98 -12.99
CA ILE A 42 8.97 -16.31 -14.17
C ILE A 42 10.27 -17.01 -13.76
N SER A 43 10.98 -16.48 -12.76
CA SER A 43 12.27 -17.03 -12.34
C SER A 43 12.14 -18.41 -11.69
N LEU A 44 11.23 -18.59 -10.72
CA LEU A 44 10.98 -19.88 -10.08
C LEU A 44 10.32 -20.89 -11.04
N GLY A 45 9.50 -20.40 -11.98
CA GLY A 45 8.94 -21.23 -13.05
C GLY A 45 10.03 -21.78 -13.95
N TYR A 46 11.03 -20.98 -14.28
CA TYR A 46 12.19 -21.43 -15.07
C TYR A 46 13.04 -22.45 -14.30
N VAL A 47 13.30 -22.21 -13.01
CA VAL A 47 14.01 -23.18 -12.15
C VAL A 47 13.27 -24.51 -12.12
N THR A 48 11.95 -24.48 -11.91
CA THR A 48 11.13 -25.70 -11.86
C THR A 48 11.08 -26.40 -13.21
N PHE A 49 10.99 -25.66 -14.32
CA PHE A 49 11.04 -26.21 -15.67
C PHE A 49 12.34 -26.98 -15.92
N VAL A 50 13.49 -26.40 -15.60
CA VAL A 50 14.79 -27.05 -15.79
C VAL A 50 14.94 -28.28 -14.89
N ALA A 51 14.47 -28.20 -13.63
CA ALA A 51 14.55 -29.30 -12.69
C ALA A 51 13.65 -30.49 -13.07
N GLU A 52 12.47 -30.24 -13.64
CA GLU A 52 11.44 -31.26 -13.79
C GLU A 52 11.34 -31.87 -15.20
N THR A 53 11.64 -31.12 -16.26
CA THR A 53 11.35 -31.56 -17.64
C THR A 53 12.18 -32.75 -18.12
N ALA A 54 13.37 -32.94 -17.55
CA ALA A 54 14.22 -34.09 -17.87
C ALA A 54 13.86 -35.35 -17.07
N VAL A 55 12.89 -35.27 -16.13
CA VAL A 55 12.58 -36.36 -15.21
C VAL A 55 11.41 -37.18 -15.72
N GLU A 56 11.64 -38.49 -15.84
CA GLU A 56 10.61 -39.44 -16.26
C GLU A 56 9.44 -39.44 -15.26
N GLY A 57 8.22 -39.36 -15.78
CA GLY A 57 7.01 -39.31 -14.97
C GLY A 57 6.65 -37.94 -14.39
N SER A 58 7.46 -36.89 -14.60
CA SER A 58 7.09 -35.55 -14.13
C SER A 58 5.84 -35.03 -14.87
N PRO A 59 4.83 -34.48 -14.17
CA PRO A 59 3.70 -33.78 -14.78
C PRO A 59 4.09 -32.49 -15.52
N VAL A 60 5.23 -31.90 -15.19
CA VAL A 60 5.74 -30.67 -15.83
C VAL A 60 6.36 -31.05 -17.17
N LYS A 61 5.66 -30.80 -18.29
CA LYS A 61 6.14 -31.17 -19.64
C LYS A 61 6.77 -30.01 -20.39
N ASN A 62 6.33 -28.79 -20.11
CA ASN A 62 6.81 -27.60 -20.78
C ASN A 62 6.89 -26.41 -19.80
N TYR A 63 7.42 -25.27 -20.26
CA TYR A 63 7.57 -24.09 -19.41
C TYR A 63 6.22 -23.49 -18.99
N ALA A 64 5.18 -23.60 -19.81
CA ALA A 64 3.85 -23.12 -19.45
C ALA A 64 3.29 -23.90 -18.24
N ASP A 65 3.52 -25.21 -18.16
CA ASP A 65 3.13 -26.04 -17.01
C ASP A 65 3.87 -25.60 -15.73
N ALA A 66 5.17 -25.31 -15.85
CA ALA A 66 5.98 -24.84 -14.72
C ALA A 66 5.55 -23.44 -14.24
N PHE A 67 5.23 -22.54 -15.17
CA PHE A 67 4.70 -21.22 -14.86
C PHE A 67 3.29 -21.29 -14.24
N TRP A 68 2.44 -22.18 -14.77
CA TRP A 68 1.13 -22.49 -14.19
C TRP A 68 1.26 -22.99 -12.75
N LEU A 69 2.18 -23.92 -12.50
CA LEU A 69 2.49 -24.41 -11.15
C LEU A 69 2.90 -23.27 -10.20
N MET A 70 3.71 -22.30 -10.65
CA MET A 70 4.07 -21.14 -9.81
C MET A 70 2.87 -20.26 -9.49
N LEU A 71 2.01 -19.97 -10.48
CA LEU A 71 0.80 -19.19 -10.27
C LEU A 71 -0.13 -19.87 -9.26
N MET A 72 -0.38 -21.16 -9.44
CA MET A 72 -1.22 -21.98 -8.56
C MET A 72 -0.66 -22.08 -7.15
N SER A 73 0.67 -22.16 -7.02
CA SER A 73 1.35 -22.19 -5.72
C SER A 73 1.24 -20.84 -5.02
N SER A 74 1.46 -19.75 -5.75
CA SER A 74 1.47 -18.40 -5.20
C SER A 74 0.12 -17.93 -4.66
N THR A 75 -0.96 -18.40 -5.30
CA THR A 75 -2.36 -18.13 -4.93
C THR A 75 -2.90 -19.13 -3.92
N THR A 76 -2.09 -20.13 -3.54
CA THR A 76 -2.45 -21.25 -2.66
C THR A 76 -3.68 -22.04 -3.11
N ILE A 77 -4.00 -22.04 -4.41
CA ILE A 77 -5.13 -22.82 -4.95
C ILE A 77 -4.70 -24.29 -5.14
N GLY A 78 -3.58 -24.52 -5.83
CA GLY A 78 -2.97 -25.84 -6.03
C GLY A 78 -3.91 -26.98 -6.47
N PHE A 79 -4.43 -26.95 -7.72
CA PHE A 79 -5.31 -28.00 -8.24
C PHE A 79 -4.68 -29.41 -8.24
N GLY A 80 -3.34 -29.51 -8.26
CA GLY A 80 -2.62 -30.78 -8.21
C GLY A 80 -2.51 -31.49 -9.56
N ASP A 81 -2.91 -30.83 -10.65
CA ASP A 81 -2.73 -31.25 -12.04
C ASP A 81 -1.25 -31.25 -12.47
N VAL A 82 -0.49 -30.26 -11.99
CA VAL A 82 0.96 -30.16 -12.16
C VAL A 82 1.61 -30.02 -10.79
N TYR A 83 2.70 -30.76 -10.53
CA TYR A 83 3.43 -30.72 -9.27
C TYR A 83 4.89 -31.15 -9.45
N PRO A 84 5.83 -30.65 -8.61
CA PRO A 84 7.23 -31.02 -8.70
C PRO A 84 7.46 -32.39 -8.05
N ILE A 85 8.22 -33.26 -8.71
CA ILE A 85 8.64 -34.55 -8.16
C ILE A 85 10.09 -34.53 -7.68
N THR A 86 10.91 -33.59 -8.16
CA THR A 86 12.30 -33.40 -7.77
C THR A 86 12.46 -32.60 -6.49
N LEU A 87 13.61 -32.75 -5.83
CA LEU A 87 13.95 -31.94 -4.67
C LEU A 87 14.07 -30.45 -5.01
N GLU A 88 14.71 -30.13 -6.14
CA GLU A 88 14.91 -28.75 -6.60
C GLU A 88 13.57 -28.07 -6.92
N GLY A 89 12.68 -28.74 -7.66
CA GLY A 89 11.33 -28.24 -7.93
C GLY A 89 10.50 -28.05 -6.67
N ARG A 90 10.62 -28.94 -5.67
CA ARG A 90 9.95 -28.79 -4.38
C ARG A 90 10.46 -27.59 -3.58
N ILE A 91 11.76 -27.32 -3.61
CA ILE A 91 12.34 -26.13 -2.96
C ILE A 91 11.84 -24.85 -3.65
N ALA A 92 11.75 -24.85 -4.98
CA ALA A 92 11.22 -23.71 -5.74
C ALA A 92 9.75 -23.43 -5.38
N VAL A 93 8.89 -24.46 -5.39
CA VAL A 93 7.48 -24.34 -4.97
C VAL A 93 7.34 -23.92 -3.50
N PHE A 94 8.14 -24.49 -2.60
CA PHE A 94 8.14 -24.10 -1.19
C PHE A 94 8.48 -22.62 -1.00
N THR A 95 9.50 -22.14 -1.71
CA THR A 95 9.86 -20.71 -1.73
C THR A 95 8.68 -19.87 -2.24
N MET A 96 7.97 -20.37 -3.25
CA MET A 96 6.81 -19.68 -3.81
C MET A 96 5.63 -19.59 -2.84
N PHE A 97 5.41 -20.58 -1.97
CA PHE A 97 4.36 -20.49 -0.95
C PHE A 97 4.61 -19.33 0.02
N ILE A 98 5.86 -19.15 0.47
CA ILE A 98 6.21 -18.08 1.41
C ILE A 98 6.08 -16.71 0.73
N LEU A 99 6.64 -16.56 -0.47
CA LEU A 99 6.66 -15.28 -1.18
C LEU A 99 5.29 -14.90 -1.75
N GLY A 100 4.56 -15.87 -2.31
CA GLY A 100 3.25 -15.66 -2.94
C GLY A 100 2.22 -15.12 -1.98
N VAL A 101 2.07 -15.74 -0.80
CA VAL A 101 1.14 -15.30 0.25
C VAL A 101 1.51 -13.90 0.74
N GLY A 102 2.80 -13.62 0.96
CA GLY A 102 3.26 -12.31 1.41
C GLY A 102 2.93 -11.20 0.41
N ILE A 103 3.20 -11.42 -0.88
CA ILE A 103 2.98 -10.41 -1.92
C ILE A 103 1.48 -10.21 -2.18
N LEU A 104 0.71 -11.29 -2.35
CA LEU A 104 -0.73 -11.17 -2.59
C LEU A 104 -1.46 -10.58 -1.38
N GLY A 105 -1.05 -10.93 -0.15
CA GLY A 105 -1.57 -10.32 1.07
C GLY A 105 -1.28 -8.81 1.13
N GLY A 106 -0.06 -8.40 0.78
CA GLY A 106 0.32 -6.98 0.68
C GLY A 106 -0.49 -6.22 -0.36
N VAL A 107 -0.66 -6.79 -1.57
CA VAL A 107 -1.49 -6.20 -2.63
C VAL A 107 -2.95 -6.10 -2.18
N GLY A 108 -3.47 -7.13 -1.51
CA GLY A 108 -4.81 -7.12 -0.93
C GLY A 108 -5.00 -6.01 0.11
N ALA A 109 -4.02 -5.78 0.98
CA ALA A 109 -4.05 -4.70 1.95
C ALA A 109 -4.04 -3.32 1.28
N VAL A 110 -3.24 -3.12 0.24
CA VAL A 110 -3.23 -1.88 -0.55
C VAL A 110 -4.59 -1.64 -1.21
N PHE A 111 -5.19 -2.68 -1.79
CA PHE A 111 -6.51 -2.59 -2.39
C PHE A 111 -7.60 -2.26 -1.36
N ALA A 112 -7.60 -2.97 -0.22
CA ALA A 112 -8.53 -2.71 0.87
C ALA A 112 -8.40 -1.28 1.40
N ASN A 113 -7.17 -0.76 1.54
CA ASN A 113 -6.97 0.61 1.96
C ASN A 113 -7.52 1.62 0.93
N LYS A 114 -7.35 1.36 -0.38
CA LYS A 114 -7.89 2.25 -1.42
C LYS A 114 -9.42 2.26 -1.47
N ILE A 115 -10.06 1.11 -1.25
CA ILE A 115 -11.52 0.98 -1.32
C ILE A 115 -12.18 1.48 -0.03
N PHE A 116 -11.61 1.13 1.12
CA PHE A 116 -12.26 1.35 2.42
C PHE A 116 -11.61 2.42 3.29
N GLY A 117 -10.41 2.92 2.94
CA GLY A 117 -9.72 3.98 3.67
C GLY A 117 -9.31 3.60 5.10
N PHE A 118 -9.19 2.29 5.39
CA PHE A 118 -8.98 1.81 6.75
C PHE A 118 -7.65 2.24 7.39
N ALA A 119 -6.62 2.61 6.61
CA ALA A 119 -5.32 2.99 7.17
C ALA A 119 -5.19 4.49 7.52
N ASP A 120 -6.09 5.35 7.03
CA ASP A 120 -5.94 6.81 7.15
C ASP A 120 -6.53 7.41 8.43
N THR A 121 -7.07 6.57 9.33
CA THR A 121 -7.83 7.04 10.50
C THR A 121 -6.98 7.93 11.43
N ASN A 122 -5.70 7.64 11.57
CA ASN A 122 -4.81 8.37 12.50
C ASN A 122 -4.42 9.77 11.99
N ILE A 123 -4.26 9.95 10.68
CA ILE A 123 -3.89 11.24 10.08
C ILE A 123 -5.09 12.17 10.07
N LYS A 124 -6.23 11.65 9.60
CA LYS A 124 -7.49 12.40 9.55
C LYS A 124 -7.89 12.91 10.94
N ASN A 125 -7.67 12.13 11.99
CA ASN A 125 -7.94 12.55 13.36
C ASN A 125 -7.04 13.69 13.86
N ARG A 126 -5.80 13.80 13.37
CA ARG A 126 -4.89 14.91 13.72
C ARG A 126 -5.24 16.19 12.97
N GLU A 127 -5.50 16.09 11.67
CA GLU A 127 -6.00 17.21 10.86
C GLU A 127 -7.32 17.76 11.43
N LEU A 128 -8.26 16.87 11.76
CA LEU A 128 -9.52 17.24 12.40
C LEU A 128 -9.31 17.98 13.73
N ARG A 129 -8.33 17.58 14.53
CA ARG A 129 -8.01 18.26 15.79
C ARG A 129 -7.51 19.69 15.55
N GLN A 130 -6.63 19.90 14.57
CA GLN A 130 -6.16 21.24 14.24
C GLN A 130 -7.26 22.10 13.63
N GLN A 131 -8.06 21.55 12.72
CA GLN A 131 -9.23 22.25 12.18
C GLN A 131 -10.19 22.68 13.29
N ASN A 132 -10.42 21.81 14.30
CA ASN A 132 -11.23 22.17 15.46
C ASN A 132 -10.62 23.30 16.28
N GLU A 133 -9.30 23.32 16.49
CA GLU A 133 -8.60 24.41 17.17
C GLU A 133 -8.71 25.74 16.38
N GLU A 134 -8.54 25.71 15.05
CA GLU A 134 -8.74 26.89 14.21
C GLU A 134 -10.17 27.41 14.25
N ILE A 135 -11.16 26.52 14.20
CA ILE A 135 -12.58 26.88 14.32
C ILE A 135 -12.86 27.56 15.66
N LEU A 136 -12.28 27.05 16.77
CA LEU A 136 -12.41 27.69 18.08
C LEU A 136 -11.81 29.10 18.10
N LEU A 137 -10.63 29.29 17.51
CA LEU A 137 -10.00 30.60 17.40
C LEU A 137 -10.81 31.58 16.53
N GLN A 138 -11.42 31.09 15.45
CA GLN A 138 -12.30 31.90 14.61
C GLN A 138 -13.57 32.30 15.36
N ASN A 139 -14.19 31.38 16.11
CA ASN A 139 -15.34 31.68 16.95
C ASN A 139 -15.01 32.79 17.96
N ASP A 140 -13.88 32.70 18.65
CA ASP A 140 -13.45 33.73 19.60
C ASP A 140 -13.30 35.11 18.94
N LYS A 141 -12.66 35.17 17.76
CA LYS A 141 -12.54 36.41 16.98
C LYS A 141 -13.90 36.96 16.54
N ILE A 142 -14.85 36.10 16.19
CA ILE A 142 -16.21 36.51 15.81
C ILE A 142 -16.93 37.12 17.01
N TYR A 143 -16.84 36.49 18.19
CA TYR A 143 -17.41 37.03 19.43
C TYR A 143 -16.83 38.41 19.76
N GLN A 144 -15.51 38.58 19.70
CA GLN A 144 -14.88 39.88 19.92
C GLN A 144 -15.37 40.96 18.95
N LYS A 145 -15.55 40.62 17.66
CA LYS A 145 -16.08 41.55 16.66
C LYS A 145 -17.56 41.91 16.91
N LEU A 146 -18.36 40.95 17.36
CA LEU A 146 -19.77 41.17 17.73
C LEU A 146 -19.86 42.15 18.91
N THR A 147 -19.11 41.90 19.99
CA THR A 147 -19.08 42.80 21.15
C THR A 147 -18.62 44.21 20.76
N ALA A 148 -17.57 44.32 19.93
CA ALA A 148 -17.11 45.63 19.46
C ALA A 148 -18.13 46.37 18.57
N LEU A 149 -18.99 45.65 17.85
CA LEU A 149 -20.10 46.22 17.08
C LEU A 149 -21.25 46.66 18.00
N GLU A 150 -21.59 45.86 19.01
CA GLU A 150 -22.59 46.20 20.03
C GLU A 150 -22.19 47.48 20.77
N ASP A 151 -20.93 47.59 21.23
CA ASP A 151 -20.41 48.77 21.92
C ASP A 151 -20.49 50.04 21.05
N LYS A 152 -20.17 49.92 19.76
CA LYS A 152 -20.28 51.03 18.80
C LYS A 152 -21.73 51.45 18.56
N LEU A 153 -22.64 50.48 18.51
CA LEU A 153 -24.06 50.75 18.30
C LEU A 153 -24.68 51.42 19.53
N GLU A 154 -24.28 51.02 20.74
CA GLU A 154 -24.65 51.70 21.97
C GLU A 154 -24.13 53.13 22.03
N ALA A 155 -22.86 53.34 21.68
CA ALA A 155 -22.27 54.68 21.64
C ALA A 155 -23.00 55.59 20.65
N PHE A 156 -23.27 55.09 19.44
CA PHE A 156 -24.03 55.82 18.42
C PHE A 156 -25.44 56.18 18.89
N ASN A 157 -26.16 55.24 19.53
CA ASN A 157 -27.49 55.48 20.09
C ASN A 157 -27.49 56.50 21.25
N ARG A 158 -26.38 56.63 22.00
CA ARG A 158 -26.24 57.67 23.03
C ARG A 158 -25.97 59.05 22.45
N GLU A 159 -25.29 59.15 21.30
CA GLU A 159 -25.03 60.43 20.61
C GLU A 159 -26.25 60.95 19.83
N THR A 160 -27.17 60.08 19.42
CA THR A 160 -28.39 60.46 18.68
C THR A 160 -29.60 60.74 19.56
N LYS A 161 -29.48 60.57 20.89
CA LYS A 161 -30.49 60.94 21.90
C LYS A 161 -30.15 62.26 22.58
#